data_AF-A0A9Q8UR56-F1
#
_entry.id   AF-A0A9Q8UR56-F1
#
_cell.length_a   1.000
_cell.length_b   1.000
_cell.length_c   1.000
_cell.angle_alpha   90.00
_cell.angle_beta   90.00
_cell.angle_gamma   90.00
#
_symmetry.space_group_name_H-M   'P 1'
#
loop_
_entity.id
_entity.type
_entity.pdbx_description
1 polymer ?
#
loop_
_entity_poly.entity_id
_entity_poly.type
_entity_poly.pdbx_seq_one_letter_code
_entity_poly.pdbx_strand_id
1 'polypeptide(L)'
;MPSSSTRDTKGEKELILAYQHIYMRYQICGYKDGANYTTQVFEALLDWGPDSKFRLISNLFIEREWRMKWEEFIESKKTSENMWAAADWLGEAAFTLHVRGRESEAAGLQQFIEDTQKLAREHEWDEKNWSDNSDYYHHGG
;
A
#
# COMPACT_ATOMS: atom_id res chain seq x y z
N MET A 1 -37.79 -11.92 -7.24
CA MET A 1 -36.64 -11.19 -6.66
C MET A 1 -35.40 -11.60 -7.44
N PRO A 2 -34.75 -10.72 -8.23
CA PRO A 2 -33.45 -11.05 -8.78
C PRO A 2 -32.40 -10.85 -7.70
N SER A 3 -31.65 -11.92 -7.38
CA SER A 3 -30.42 -11.86 -6.60
C SER A 3 -29.34 -11.17 -7.44
N SER A 4 -29.25 -9.84 -7.36
CA SER A 4 -28.23 -9.06 -8.06
C SER A 4 -26.93 -9.09 -7.27
N SER A 5 -26.17 -10.18 -7.40
CA SER A 5 -24.73 -10.17 -7.07
C SER A 5 -23.98 -9.55 -8.26
N THR A 6 -24.14 -8.25 -8.48
CA THR A 6 -23.38 -7.42 -9.42
C THR A 6 -21.98 -7.13 -8.87
N ARG A 7 -21.20 -8.18 -8.60
CA ARG A 7 -19.79 -8.01 -8.19
C ARG A 7 -18.95 -7.62 -9.40
N ASP A 8 -18.34 -6.44 -9.33
CA ASP A 8 -17.38 -5.96 -10.32
C ASP A 8 -16.03 -6.68 -10.13
N THR A 9 -15.98 -7.92 -10.59
CA THR A 9 -14.82 -8.81 -10.42
C THR A 9 -13.51 -8.25 -10.98
N LYS A 10 -13.54 -7.28 -11.90
CA LYS A 10 -12.32 -6.65 -12.43
C LYS A 10 -11.83 -5.56 -11.49
N GLY A 11 -12.70 -4.64 -11.08
CA GLY A 11 -12.33 -3.59 -10.12
C GLY A 11 -11.92 -4.16 -8.76
N GLU A 12 -12.60 -5.21 -8.30
CA GLU A 12 -12.22 -5.92 -7.07
C GLU A 12 -10.80 -6.51 -7.15
N LYS A 13 -10.42 -7.11 -8.29
CA LYS A 13 -9.05 -7.63 -8.47
C LYS A 13 -7.99 -6.53 -8.45
N GLU A 14 -8.26 -5.41 -9.10
CA GLU A 14 -7.37 -4.24 -9.10
C GLU A 14 -7.19 -3.68 -7.67
N LEU A 15 -8.29 -3.60 -6.90
CA LEU A 15 -8.25 -3.19 -5.49
C LEU A 15 -7.51 -4.19 -4.59
N ILE A 16 -7.67 -5.50 -4.80
CA ILE A 16 -6.91 -6.53 -4.06
C ILE A 16 -5.41 -6.38 -4.37
N LEU A 17 -5.05 -6.17 -5.63
CA LEU A 17 -3.66 -6.01 -6.02
C LEU A 17 -3.05 -4.75 -5.37
N ALA A 18 -3.76 -3.63 -5.41
CA ALA A 18 -3.35 -2.41 -4.72
C ALA A 18 -3.17 -2.66 -3.21
N TYR A 19 -4.15 -3.30 -2.56
CA TYR A 19 -4.06 -3.71 -1.16
C TYR A 19 -2.79 -4.51 -0.88
N GLN A 20 -2.51 -5.55 -1.67
CA GLN A 20 -1.34 -6.41 -1.48
C GLN A 20 -0.04 -5.60 -1.54
N HIS A 21 0.06 -4.71 -2.52
CA HIS A 21 1.23 -3.87 -2.73
C HIS A 21 1.45 -2.85 -1.61
N ILE A 22 0.39 -2.21 -1.13
CA ILE A 22 0.45 -1.21 -0.06
C ILE A 22 0.77 -1.91 1.26
N TYR A 23 -0.01 -2.95 1.62
CA TYR A 23 0.14 -3.67 2.87
C TYR A 23 1.56 -4.24 3.05
N MET A 24 2.09 -4.92 2.03
CA MET A 24 3.42 -5.54 2.12
C MET A 24 4.52 -4.49 2.36
N ARG A 25 4.45 -3.34 1.68
CA ARG A 25 5.42 -2.25 1.85
C ARG A 25 5.37 -1.67 3.26
N TYR A 26 4.18 -1.34 3.75
CA TYR A 26 3.99 -0.86 5.11
C TYR A 26 4.51 -1.88 6.14
N GLN A 27 4.17 -3.16 5.96
CA GLN A 27 4.56 -4.22 6.88
C GLN A 27 6.07 -4.43 6.93
N ILE A 28 6.74 -4.49 5.76
CA ILE A 28 8.19 -4.75 5.66
C ILE A 28 9.00 -3.53 6.09
N CYS A 29 8.55 -2.31 5.77
CA CYS A 29 9.20 -1.09 6.24
C CYS A 29 8.93 -0.79 7.74
N GLY A 30 8.19 -1.64 8.45
CA GLY A 30 7.97 -1.54 9.88
C GLY A 30 6.76 -0.70 10.34
N TYR A 31 5.96 -0.17 9.40
CA TYR A 31 4.77 0.65 9.69
C TYR A 31 3.52 -0.21 9.90
N LYS A 32 3.50 -0.98 11.00
CA LYS A 32 2.41 -1.91 11.32
C LYS A 32 1.04 -1.24 11.42
N ASP A 33 0.98 -0.03 11.97
CA ASP A 33 -0.28 0.71 12.10
C ASP A 33 -0.83 1.14 10.74
N GLY A 34 0.04 1.57 9.83
CA GLY A 34 -0.34 1.87 8.44
C GLY A 34 -0.76 0.62 7.66
N ALA A 35 -0.12 -0.53 7.89
CA ALA A 35 -0.55 -1.81 7.31
C ALA A 35 -1.96 -2.19 7.80
N ASN A 36 -2.21 -2.08 9.11
CA ASN A 36 -3.52 -2.33 9.70
C ASN A 36 -4.60 -1.37 9.18
N TYR A 37 -4.26 -0.08 9.06
CA TYR A 37 -5.16 0.93 8.50
C TYR A 37 -5.49 0.63 7.04
N THR A 38 -4.49 0.22 6.24
CA THR A 38 -4.69 -0.25 4.86
C THR A 38 -5.73 -1.39 4.82
N THR A 39 -5.61 -2.38 5.71
CA THR A 39 -6.61 -3.47 5.78
C THR A 39 -8.01 -2.95 6.08
N GLN A 40 -8.18 -2.00 7.00
CA GLN A 40 -9.49 -1.44 7.35
C GLN A 40 -10.10 -0.68 6.16
N VAL A 41 -9.31 0.14 5.47
CA VAL A 41 -9.75 0.91 4.30
C VAL A 41 -10.20 -0.05 3.19
N PHE A 42 -9.37 -1.02 2.82
CA PHE A 42 -9.70 -1.93 1.72
C PHE A 42 -10.81 -2.93 2.07
N GLU A 43 -10.97 -3.28 3.35
CA GLU A 43 -12.13 -4.02 3.84
C GLU A 43 -13.43 -3.24 3.58
N ALA A 44 -13.47 -1.95 3.91
CA ALA A 44 -14.62 -1.10 3.63
C ALA A 44 -14.86 -0.93 2.12
N LEU A 45 -13.79 -0.76 1.33
CA LEU A 45 -13.91 -0.59 -0.13
C LEU A 45 -14.41 -1.84 -0.85
N LEU A 46 -14.10 -3.04 -0.36
CA LEU A 46 -14.53 -4.28 -1.01
C LEU A 46 -15.90 -4.77 -0.52
N ASP A 47 -16.32 -4.36 0.68
CA ASP A 47 -17.61 -4.70 1.30
C ASP A 47 -17.98 -6.18 1.14
N TRP A 48 -17.03 -7.07 1.42
CA TRP A 48 -17.24 -8.51 1.26
C TRP A 48 -18.05 -9.16 2.38
N GLY A 49 -18.65 -8.36 3.26
CA GLY A 49 -19.34 -8.82 4.45
C GLY A 49 -18.36 -9.25 5.57
N PRO A 50 -18.83 -9.95 6.61
CA PRO A 50 -18.11 -10.13 7.88
C PRO A 50 -16.74 -10.83 7.81
N ASP A 51 -16.39 -11.45 6.68
CA ASP A 51 -15.11 -12.14 6.47
C ASP A 51 -14.12 -11.37 5.56
N SER A 52 -14.42 -10.12 5.21
CA SER A 52 -13.61 -9.28 4.32
C SER A 52 -12.13 -9.23 4.73
N LYS A 53 -11.86 -8.93 6.01
CA LYS A 53 -10.50 -8.92 6.55
C LYS A 53 -9.80 -10.27 6.39
N PHE A 54 -10.46 -11.38 6.73
CA PHE A 54 -9.88 -12.71 6.60
C PHE A 54 -9.55 -13.02 5.13
N ARG A 55 -10.42 -12.66 4.19
CA ARG A 55 -10.20 -12.86 2.75
C ARG A 55 -9.04 -12.02 2.24
N LEU A 56 -8.95 -10.75 2.63
CA LEU A 56 -7.83 -9.87 2.30
C LEU A 56 -6.50 -10.42 2.79
N ILE A 57 -6.45 -10.80 4.06
CA ILE A 57 -5.26 -11.41 4.67
C ILE A 57 -4.91 -12.71 3.95
N SER A 58 -5.89 -13.59 3.72
CA SER A 58 -5.67 -14.86 3.01
C SER A 58 -5.08 -14.65 1.62
N ASN A 59 -5.54 -13.64 0.87
CA ASN A 59 -5.00 -13.27 -0.45
C ASN A 59 -3.51 -12.87 -0.42
N LEU A 60 -2.97 -12.40 0.71
CA LEU A 60 -1.53 -12.12 0.86
C LEU A 60 -0.69 -13.41 0.95
N PHE A 61 -1.30 -14.52 1.37
CA PHE A 61 -0.60 -15.77 1.71
C PHE A 61 -0.85 -16.91 0.73
N ILE A 62 -1.62 -16.70 -0.34
CA ILE A 62 -1.94 -17.73 -1.34
C ILE A 62 -0.65 -18.26 -2.01
N GLU A 63 0.33 -17.39 -2.24
CA GLU A 63 1.56 -17.75 -2.93
C GLU A 63 2.79 -17.43 -2.05
N ARG A 64 3.24 -18.42 -1.26
CA ARG A 64 4.43 -18.26 -0.40
C ARG A 64 5.67 -17.80 -1.18
N GLU A 65 5.87 -18.32 -2.39
CA GLU A 65 6.98 -17.92 -3.26
C GLU A 65 6.86 -16.48 -3.74
N TRP A 66 5.65 -16.05 -4.07
CA TRP A 66 5.37 -14.66 -4.42
C TRP A 66 5.72 -13.74 -3.25
N ARG A 67 5.30 -14.10 -2.02
CA ARG A 67 5.59 -13.32 -0.81
C ARG A 67 7.10 -13.16 -0.56
N MET A 68 7.88 -14.23 -0.66
CA MET A 68 9.34 -14.16 -0.44
C MET A 68 10.03 -13.27 -1.46
N LYS A 69 9.71 -13.41 -2.75
CA LYS A 69 10.28 -12.56 -3.81
C LYS A 69 9.91 -11.08 -3.60
N TRP A 70 8.69 -10.83 -3.13
CA TRP A 70 8.23 -9.48 -2.81
C TRP A 70 8.92 -8.89 -1.60
N GLU A 71 9.17 -9.70 -0.57
CA GLU A 71 9.89 -9.31 0.64
C GLU A 71 11.33 -8.90 0.29
N GLU A 72 12.07 -9.76 -0.42
CA GLU A 72 13.40 -9.46 -0.94
C GLU A 72 13.42 -8.20 -1.82
N PHE A 73 12.43 -8.05 -2.71
CA PHE A 73 12.34 -6.87 -3.56
C PHE A 73 12.11 -5.59 -2.76
N ILE A 74 11.18 -5.56 -1.81
CA ILE A 74 10.90 -4.39 -0.99
C ILE A 74 12.10 -4.04 -0.10
N GLU A 75 12.72 -5.04 0.52
CA GLU A 75 13.90 -4.84 1.38
C GLU A 75 15.12 -4.31 0.61
N SER A 76 15.21 -4.59 -0.70
CA SER A 76 16.26 -4.06 -1.56
C SER A 76 16.12 -2.57 -1.88
N LYS A 77 14.99 -1.95 -1.49
CA LYS A 77 14.65 -0.56 -1.79
C LYS A 77 14.74 0.30 -0.53
N LYS A 78 15.01 1.58 -0.75
CA LYS A 78 14.91 2.62 0.29
C LYS A 78 13.48 2.68 0.83
N THR A 79 13.34 3.06 2.10
CA THR A 79 12.03 3.21 2.73
C THR A 79 11.23 4.30 2.03
N SER A 80 11.87 5.40 1.65
CA SER A 80 11.25 6.48 0.87
C SER A 80 10.67 5.98 -0.47
N GLU A 81 11.43 5.20 -1.24
CA GLU A 81 11.00 4.60 -2.51
C GLU A 81 9.80 3.67 -2.30
N ASN A 82 9.82 2.87 -1.24
CA ASN A 82 8.68 2.01 -0.90
C ASN A 82 7.43 2.83 -0.56
N MET A 83 7.55 3.93 0.19
CA MET A 83 6.41 4.77 0.54
C MET A 83 5.86 5.53 -0.67
N TRP A 84 6.72 6.03 -1.56
CA TRP A 84 6.27 6.61 -2.83
C TRP A 84 5.47 5.60 -3.66
N ALA A 85 6.00 4.39 -3.82
CA ALA A 85 5.30 3.33 -4.54
C ALA A 85 3.96 2.98 -3.85
N ALA A 86 3.89 2.95 -2.52
CA ALA A 86 2.63 2.73 -1.81
C ALA A 86 1.60 3.85 -2.10
N ALA A 87 2.04 5.11 -2.16
CA ALA A 87 1.18 6.23 -2.54
C ALA A 87 0.68 6.12 -3.99
N ASP A 88 1.52 5.67 -4.91
CA ASP A 88 1.11 5.42 -6.30
C ASP A 88 0.03 4.34 -6.38
N TRP A 89 0.18 3.23 -5.64
CA TRP A 89 -0.85 2.18 -5.56
C TRP A 89 -2.16 2.65 -4.92
N LEU A 90 -2.10 3.57 -3.96
CA LEU A 90 -3.31 4.23 -3.44
C LEU A 90 -3.97 5.11 -4.51
N GLY A 91 -3.18 5.80 -5.33
CA GLY A 91 -3.65 6.56 -6.49
C GLY A 91 -4.33 5.68 -7.53
N GLU A 92 -3.74 4.53 -7.86
CA GLU A 92 -4.35 3.53 -8.75
C GLU A 92 -5.67 2.99 -8.18
N ALA A 93 -5.73 2.71 -6.88
CA ALA A 93 -6.98 2.30 -6.23
C ALA A 93 -8.06 3.40 -6.32
N ALA A 94 -7.70 4.66 -6.06
CA ALA A 94 -8.60 5.79 -6.20
C ALA A 94 -9.09 5.97 -7.65
N PHE A 95 -8.19 5.81 -8.62
CA PHE A 95 -8.53 5.85 -10.05
C PHE A 95 -9.49 4.72 -10.44
N THR A 96 -9.23 3.48 -10.00
CA THR A 96 -10.13 2.35 -10.21
C THR A 96 -11.51 2.65 -9.63
N LEU A 97 -11.61 3.18 -8.41
CA LEU A 97 -12.89 3.58 -7.82
C LEU A 97 -13.60 4.65 -8.66
N HIS A 98 -12.88 5.69 -9.06
CA HIS A 98 -13.42 6.79 -9.86
C HIS A 98 -14.00 6.32 -11.19
N VAL A 99 -13.25 5.51 -11.96
CA VAL A 99 -13.70 4.97 -13.26
C VAL A 99 -14.93 4.07 -13.12
N ARG A 100 -15.19 3.52 -11.92
CA ARG A 100 -16.38 2.71 -11.62
C ARG A 100 -17.52 3.51 -10.99
N GLY A 101 -17.44 4.84 -10.97
CA GLY A 101 -18.48 5.72 -10.44
C GLY A 101 -18.51 5.77 -8.90
N ARG A 102 -17.46 5.31 -8.23
CA ARG A 102 -17.31 5.33 -6.77
C ARG A 102 -16.54 6.58 -6.31
N GLU A 103 -17.01 7.74 -6.74
CA GLU A 103 -16.28 9.02 -6.61
C GLU A 103 -16.04 9.44 -5.16
N SER A 104 -17.02 9.24 -4.28
CA SER A 104 -16.89 9.59 -2.85
C SER A 104 -15.82 8.75 -2.15
N GLU A 105 -15.70 7.47 -2.53
CA GLU A 105 -14.70 6.56 -1.96
C GLU A 105 -13.32 6.83 -2.54
N ALA A 106 -13.23 7.17 -3.83
CA ALA A 106 -12.01 7.65 -4.45
C ALA A 106 -11.47 8.91 -3.77
N ALA A 107 -12.34 9.89 -3.52
CA ALA A 107 -11.98 11.12 -2.79
C ALA A 107 -11.56 10.82 -1.33
N GLY A 108 -12.19 9.83 -0.69
CA GLY A 108 -11.82 9.37 0.66
C GLY A 108 -10.39 8.84 0.77
N LEU A 109 -9.77 8.39 -0.33
CA LEU A 109 -8.38 7.94 -0.36
C LEU A 109 -7.37 9.08 -0.42
N GLN A 110 -7.78 10.32 -0.75
CA GLN A 110 -6.85 11.41 -0.98
C GLN A 110 -5.99 11.74 0.25
N GLN A 111 -6.60 11.82 1.45
CA GLN A 111 -5.83 12.07 2.66
C GLN A 111 -4.80 10.96 2.91
N PHE A 112 -5.18 9.71 2.63
CA PHE A 112 -4.27 8.58 2.83
C PHE A 112 -3.08 8.61 1.84
N ILE A 113 -3.32 9.06 0.61
CA ILE A 113 -2.26 9.32 -0.37
C ILE A 113 -1.33 10.40 0.16
N GLU A 114 -1.87 11.55 0.59
CA GLU A 114 -1.10 12.69 1.08
C GLU A 114 -0.24 12.33 2.30
N ASP A 115 -0.80 11.59 3.26
CA ASP A 115 -0.08 11.12 4.44
C ASP A 115 1.07 10.17 4.08
N THR A 116 0.83 9.26 3.12
CA THR A 116 1.85 8.33 2.63
C THR A 116 2.98 9.08 1.89
N GLN A 117 2.64 10.09 1.09
CA GLN A 117 3.62 10.92 0.39
C GLN A 117 4.44 11.78 1.36
N LYS A 118 3.81 12.29 2.43
CA LYS A 118 4.51 13.00 3.48
C LYS A 118 5.55 12.10 4.15
N LEU A 119 5.16 10.88 4.51
CA LEU A 119 6.07 9.87 5.07
C LEU A 119 7.22 9.57 4.10
N ALA A 120 6.94 9.41 2.80
CA ALA A 120 7.97 9.21 1.80
C ALA A 120 9.02 10.34 1.79
N ARG A 121 8.57 11.61 1.84
CA ARG A 121 9.46 12.79 1.89
C ARG A 121 10.31 12.86 3.15
N GLU A 122 9.75 12.52 4.30
CA GLU A 122 10.46 12.49 5.58
C GLU A 122 11.62 11.49 5.50
N HIS A 123 11.36 10.27 5.03
CA HIS A 123 12.41 9.25 4.83
C HIS A 123 13.42 9.64 3.76
N GLU A 124 12.99 10.27 2.67
CA GLU A 124 13.90 10.70 1.61
C GLU A 124 14.90 11.75 2.12
N TRP A 125 14.44 12.64 3.02
CA TRP A 125 15.30 13.61 3.70
C TRP A 125 16.27 12.91 4.65
N ASP A 126 15.80 12.00 5.49
CA ASP A 126 16.67 11.25 6.41
C ASP A 126 17.75 10.44 5.66
N GLU A 127 17.35 9.73 4.60
CA GLU A 127 18.25 8.89 3.79
C GLU A 127 19.31 9.70 3.04
N LYS A 128 18.98 10.92 2.58
CA LYS A 128 19.94 11.84 1.94
C LYS A 128 20.92 12.47 2.94
N ASN A 129 20.42 12.90 4.10
CA ASN A 129 21.27 13.56 5.10
C ASN A 129 22.13 12.58 5.91
N TRP A 130 21.72 11.31 6.01
CA TRP A 130 22.56 10.27 6.60
C TRP A 130 23.72 9.90 5.69
N SER A 131 23.50 9.75 4.36
CA SER A 131 24.57 9.45 3.41
C SER A 131 25.63 10.55 3.35
N ASP A 132 25.22 11.81 3.48
CA ASP A 132 26.15 12.96 3.40
C ASP A 132 27.00 13.14 4.67
N ASN A 133 26.53 12.66 5.83
CA ASN A 133 27.28 12.72 7.09
C ASN A 133 28.28 11.56 7.28
N SER A 134 28.11 10.43 6.59
CA SER A 134 29.08 9.32 6.67
C SER A 134 30.40 9.61 5.94
N ASP A 135 30.37 10.46 4.90
CA ASP A 135 31.57 10.82 4.14
C ASP A 135 32.47 11.82 4.88
N TYR A 136 31.94 12.55 5.86
CA TYR A 136 32.69 13.55 6.63
C TYR A 136 33.70 12.94 7.62
N TYR A 137 33.54 11.67 8.01
CA TYR A 137 34.40 11.01 8.99
C TYR A 137 35.58 10.22 8.39
N HIS A 138 35.73 10.17 7.06
CA HIS A 138 36.78 9.39 6.39
C HIS A 138 37.98 10.18 5.86
N HIS A 139 38.06 11.50 6.08
CA HIS A 139 39.19 12.35 5.63
C HIS A 139 40.00 13.02 6.75
N GLY A 140 39.86 12.57 8.00
CA GLY A 140 40.53 13.17 9.17
C GLY A 140 41.53 12.27 9.91
N GLY A 141 42.24 11.37 9.22
CA GLY A 141 43.29 10.51 9.78
C GLY A 141 44.67 10.84 9.24
#